data_AF-A0A1E8PKL0-F1
#
_entry.id   AF-A0A1E8PKL0-F1
#
_cell.length_a   1.000
_cell.length_b   1.000
_cell.length_c   1.000
_cell.angle_alpha   90.00
_cell.angle_beta   90.00
_cell.angle_gamma   90.00
#
_symmetry.space_group_name_H-M   'P 1'
#
loop_
_entity.id
_entity.type
_entity.pdbx_description
1 polymer ?
#
loop_
_entity_poly.entity_id
_entity_poly.type
_entity_poly.pdbx_seq_one_letter_code
_entity_poly.pdbx_strand_id
1 'polypeptide(L)'
;MPKKGTRARRVMEVLFAYRQPLHEPVLMAAHGLDTLTPTIWRQGPYRSLAAAGLIEVTHARYWMLTVKGRALMDAAEAELMQTTTPAPAKENLVPPRSVPPFRPMAARPAIWLTREGALDFRAIPSLYSDRK
;
A
#
# COMPACT_ATOMS: atom_id res chain seq x y z
N MET A 1 0.37 2.79 2.70
CA MET A 1 -0.43 1.82 1.92
C MET A 1 -0.83 2.48 0.61
N PRO A 2 -0.51 1.92 -0.57
CA PRO A 2 -0.99 2.48 -1.84
C PRO A 2 -2.53 2.42 -1.85
N LYS A 3 -3.16 3.55 -2.17
CA LYS A 3 -4.63 3.66 -2.27
C LYS A 3 -5.14 2.52 -3.16
N LYS A 4 -6.26 1.87 -2.79
CA LYS A 4 -6.91 0.82 -3.59
C LYS A 4 -7.38 1.42 -4.93
N GLY A 5 -6.47 1.54 -5.89
CA GLY A 5 -6.80 1.90 -7.27
C GLY A 5 -7.65 0.81 -7.90
N THR A 6 -8.48 1.20 -8.88
CA THR A 6 -9.27 0.25 -9.68
C THR A 6 -8.33 -0.74 -10.37
N ARG A 7 -8.82 -1.95 -10.67
CA ARG A 7 -8.01 -2.98 -11.37
C ARG A 7 -7.45 -2.43 -12.70
N ALA A 8 -8.21 -1.59 -13.40
CA ALA A 8 -7.79 -0.91 -14.62
C ALA A 8 -6.60 0.06 -14.40
N ARG A 9 -6.63 0.84 -13.31
CA ARG A 9 -5.54 1.76 -12.98
C ARG A 9 -4.23 1.01 -12.70
N ARG A 10 -4.29 -0.10 -11.97
CA ARG A 10 -3.11 -0.93 -11.68
C ARG A 10 -2.47 -1.51 -12.94
N VAL A 11 -3.29 -1.89 -13.92
CA VAL A 11 -2.82 -2.35 -15.23
C VAL A 11 -2.07 -1.26 -15.96
N MET A 12 -2.63 -0.04 -15.99
CA MET A 12 -1.96 1.10 -16.61
C MET A 12 -0.66 1.46 -15.88
N GLU A 13 -0.63 1.39 -14.54
CA GLU A 13 0.58 1.60 -13.73
C GLU A 13 1.68 0.60 -14.07
N VAL A 14 1.36 -0.70 -14.21
CA VAL A 14 2.34 -1.72 -14.62
C VAL A 14 2.84 -1.45 -16.04
N LEU A 15 1.95 -1.22 -17.00
CA LEU A 15 2.37 -0.91 -18.39
C LEU A 15 3.23 0.36 -18.47
N PHE A 16 2.93 1.35 -17.63
CA PHE A 16 3.69 2.60 -17.56
C PHE A 16 5.09 2.39 -16.97
N ALA A 17 5.19 1.62 -15.88
CA ALA A 17 6.44 1.33 -15.20
C ALA A 17 7.46 0.62 -16.11
N TYR A 18 7.01 -0.32 -16.94
CA TYR A 18 7.91 -1.11 -17.80
C TYR A 18 8.38 -0.37 -19.07
N ARG A 19 7.70 0.72 -19.48
CA ARG A 19 8.03 1.56 -20.67
C ARG A 19 8.14 0.82 -22.01
N GLN A 20 7.97 -0.51 -22.04
CA GLN A 20 8.06 -1.40 -23.20
C GLN A 20 6.79 -2.25 -23.32
N PRO A 21 6.50 -2.83 -24.50
CA PRO A 21 5.39 -3.76 -24.66
C PRO A 21 5.55 -4.98 -23.75
N LEU A 22 4.51 -5.31 -22.99
CA LEU A 22 4.50 -6.42 -22.05
C LEU A 22 3.66 -7.58 -22.59
N HIS A 23 4.19 -8.79 -22.46
CA HIS A 23 3.47 -9.99 -22.85
C HIS A 23 2.32 -10.28 -21.87
N GLU A 24 1.15 -10.70 -22.38
CA GLU A 24 -0.08 -10.93 -21.60
C GLU A 24 0.11 -11.75 -20.31
N PRO A 25 0.82 -12.91 -20.31
CA PRO A 25 1.04 -13.72 -19.12
C PRO A 25 1.88 -13.00 -18.05
N VAL A 26 2.80 -12.12 -18.46
CA VAL A 26 3.62 -11.34 -17.52
C VAL A 26 2.74 -10.33 -16.78
N LEU A 27 1.83 -9.67 -17.51
CA LEU A 27 0.81 -8.79 -16.93
C LEU A 27 -0.15 -9.55 -16.00
N MET A 28 -0.56 -10.76 -16.38
CA MET A 28 -1.41 -11.62 -15.53
C MET A 28 -0.69 -11.98 -14.23
N ALA A 29 0.58 -12.42 -14.32
CA ALA A 29 1.40 -12.77 -13.17
C ALA A 29 1.63 -11.56 -12.24
N ALA A 30 1.91 -10.37 -12.80
CA ALA A 30 2.09 -9.13 -12.03
C ALA A 30 0.85 -8.73 -11.21
N HIS A 31 -0.32 -9.27 -11.55
CA HIS A 31 -1.58 -9.03 -10.84
C HIS A 31 -2.09 -10.23 -10.04
N GLY A 32 -1.34 -11.35 -9.98
CA GLY A 32 -1.73 -12.58 -9.29
C GLY A 32 -2.92 -13.28 -9.94
N LEU A 33 -3.00 -13.22 -11.26
CA LEU A 33 -4.13 -13.72 -12.06
C LEU A 33 -3.68 -14.73 -13.13
N ASP A 34 -2.49 -15.29 -12.93
CA ASP A 34 -1.90 -16.43 -13.62
C ASP A 34 -2.81 -17.67 -13.65
N THR A 35 -3.64 -17.86 -12.61
CA THR A 35 -4.61 -18.96 -12.50
C THR A 35 -5.93 -18.71 -13.22
N LEU A 36 -6.22 -17.47 -13.66
CA LEU A 36 -7.46 -17.15 -14.37
C LEU A 36 -7.38 -17.51 -15.85
N THR A 37 -8.51 -17.94 -16.40
CA THR A 37 -8.63 -18.18 -17.85
C THR A 37 -8.40 -16.88 -18.62
N PRO A 38 -7.58 -16.86 -19.69
CA PRO A 38 -7.30 -15.66 -20.48
C PRO A 38 -8.56 -14.95 -21.01
N THR A 39 -9.64 -15.71 -21.25
CA THR A 39 -10.93 -15.16 -21.69
C THR A 39 -11.56 -14.22 -20.66
N ILE A 40 -11.58 -14.62 -19.39
CA ILE A 40 -12.15 -13.83 -18.29
C ILE A 40 -11.32 -12.56 -18.09
N TRP A 41 -10.00 -12.70 -18.21
CA TRP A 41 -9.07 -11.60 -18.11
C TRP A 41 -9.33 -10.54 -19.19
N ARG A 42 -9.42 -10.98 -20.46
CA ARG A 42 -9.66 -10.10 -21.61
C ARG A 42 -11.02 -9.40 -21.56
N GLN A 43 -12.05 -10.07 -21.04
CA GLN A 43 -13.38 -9.48 -20.90
C GLN A 43 -13.49 -8.49 -19.73
N GLY A 44 -12.51 -8.45 -18.84
CA GLY A 44 -12.50 -7.58 -17.67
C GLY A 44 -12.00 -6.15 -17.95
N PRO A 45 -11.15 -5.57 -17.07
CA PRO A 45 -10.75 -4.16 -17.14
C PRO A 45 -10.00 -3.82 -18.45
N TYR A 46 -9.40 -4.80 -19.09
CA TYR A 46 -8.69 -4.64 -20.36
C TYR A 46 -9.62 -4.25 -21.51
N ARG A 47 -10.79 -4.88 -21.61
CA ARG A 47 -11.77 -4.53 -22.63
C ARG A 47 -12.16 -3.06 -22.52
N SER A 48 -12.40 -2.57 -21.31
CA SER A 48 -12.72 -1.16 -21.09
C SER A 48 -11.56 -0.23 -21.43
N LEU A 49 -10.31 -0.60 -21.10
CA LEU A 49 -9.13 0.21 -21.41
C LEU A 49 -8.83 0.25 -22.91
N ALA A 50 -8.99 -0.88 -23.60
CA ALA A 50 -8.83 -0.98 -25.05
C ALA A 50 -9.93 -0.19 -25.78
N ALA A 51 -11.19 -0.33 -25.34
CA ALA A 51 -12.31 0.44 -25.89
C ALA A 51 -12.15 1.96 -25.68
N ALA A 52 -11.53 2.37 -24.58
CA ALA A 52 -11.21 3.78 -24.30
C ALA A 52 -9.99 4.30 -25.10
N GLY A 53 -9.32 3.42 -25.86
CA GLY A 53 -8.11 3.74 -26.62
C GLY A 53 -6.91 4.07 -25.73
N LEU A 54 -6.82 3.48 -24.53
CA LEU A 54 -5.73 3.74 -23.58
C LEU A 54 -4.60 2.71 -23.73
N ILE A 55 -4.95 1.49 -24.10
CA ILE A 55 -4.01 0.40 -24.37
C ILE A 55 -4.24 -0.16 -25.76
N GLU A 56 -3.19 -0.68 -26.36
CA GLU A 56 -3.24 -1.43 -27.60
C GLU A 56 -2.63 -2.82 -27.42
N VAL A 57 -3.12 -3.78 -28.21
CA VAL A 57 -2.63 -5.16 -28.23
C VAL A 57 -2.06 -5.41 -29.62
N THR A 58 -0.77 -5.69 -29.70
CA THR A 58 -0.08 -5.97 -30.95
C THR A 58 -0.18 -7.45 -31.34
N HIS A 59 0.23 -7.77 -32.56
CA HIS A 59 0.38 -9.15 -33.01
C HIS A 59 1.35 -9.88 -32.08
N ALA A 60 0.95 -11.06 -31.59
CA ALA A 60 1.60 -11.82 -30.51
C ALA A 60 1.27 -11.42 -29.05
N ARG A 61 0.14 -10.71 -28.81
CA ARG A 61 -0.37 -10.48 -27.45
C ARG A 61 0.59 -9.69 -26.56
N TYR A 62 1.33 -8.77 -27.15
CA TYR A 62 2.03 -7.74 -26.41
C TYR A 62 1.13 -6.54 -26.24
N TRP A 63 1.17 -5.98 -25.04
CA TRP A 63 0.29 -4.92 -24.58
C TRP A 63 1.13 -3.70 -24.30
N MET A 64 0.67 -2.55 -24.76
CA MET A 64 1.35 -1.29 -24.49
C MET A 64 0.36 -0.15 -24.29
N LEU A 65 0.83 0.87 -23.58
CA LEU A 65 0.10 2.12 -23.49
C LEU A 65 0.17 2.87 -24.81
N THR A 66 -0.98 3.32 -25.27
CA THR A 66 -1.07 4.30 -26.35
C THR A 66 -0.51 5.64 -25.89
N VAL A 67 -0.32 6.59 -26.82
CA VAL A 67 0.04 7.97 -26.51
C VAL A 67 -0.95 8.60 -25.51
N LYS A 68 -2.25 8.36 -25.71
CA LYS A 68 -3.31 8.84 -24.82
C LYS A 68 -3.23 8.21 -23.43
N GLY A 69 -3.01 6.90 -23.35
CA GLY A 69 -2.85 6.19 -22.08
C GLY A 69 -1.63 6.66 -21.30
N ARG A 70 -0.52 6.93 -22.00
CA ARG A 70 0.71 7.46 -21.40
C ARG A 70 0.51 8.87 -20.86
N ALA A 71 -0.08 9.78 -21.63
CA ALA A 71 -0.37 11.14 -21.20
C ALA A 71 -1.27 11.18 -19.94
N LEU A 72 -2.25 10.29 -19.83
CA LEU A 72 -3.07 10.18 -18.62
C LEU A 72 -2.27 9.73 -17.39
N MET A 73 -1.31 8.81 -17.57
CA MET A 73 -0.45 8.35 -16.49
C MET A 73 0.55 9.43 -16.07
N ASP A 74 1.14 10.15 -17.03
CA ASP A 74 2.03 11.29 -16.77
C ASP A 74 1.29 12.41 -16.01
N ALA A 75 0.06 12.72 -16.41
CA ALA A 75 -0.78 13.70 -15.70
C ALA A 75 -1.12 13.25 -14.27
N ALA A 76 -1.46 11.97 -14.09
CA ALA A 76 -1.75 11.41 -12.77
C ALA A 76 -0.50 11.37 -11.86
N GLU A 77 0.69 11.17 -12.44
CA GLU A 77 1.96 11.24 -11.71
C GLU A 77 2.29 12.68 -11.31
N ALA A 78 2.10 13.65 -12.22
CA ALA A 78 2.29 15.08 -11.94
C ALA A 78 1.35 15.59 -10.82
N GLU A 79 0.08 15.18 -10.82
CA GLU A 79 -0.87 15.48 -9.73
C GLU A 79 -0.39 14.90 -8.38
N LEU A 80 0.16 13.68 -8.39
CA LEU A 80 0.71 13.05 -7.19
C LEU A 80 1.91 13.84 -6.65
N MET A 81 2.78 14.34 -7.52
CA MET A 81 3.92 15.17 -7.14
C MET A 81 3.48 16.54 -6.60
N GLN A 82 2.44 17.16 -7.17
CA GLN A 82 1.92 18.45 -6.71
C GLN A 82 1.23 18.37 -5.34
N THR A 83 0.53 17.27 -5.04
CA THR A 83 -0.06 17.04 -3.71
C THR A 83 0.97 16.71 -2.62
N THR A 84 2.23 16.48 -3.00
CA THR A 84 3.37 16.36 -2.08
C THR A 84 4.12 17.69 -1.94
N THR A 85 3.47 18.82 -2.23
CA THR A 85 3.94 20.11 -1.73
C THR A 85 3.91 20.02 -0.20
N PRO A 86 5.07 20.01 0.50
CA PRO A 86 5.07 20.00 1.94
C PRO A 86 4.28 21.23 2.38
N ALA A 87 3.23 21.02 3.19
CA ALA A 87 2.62 22.13 3.91
C ALA A 87 3.77 22.94 4.51
N PRO A 88 3.81 24.29 4.33
CA PRO A 88 4.88 25.09 4.89
C PRO A 88 4.97 24.71 6.36
N ALA A 89 6.16 24.27 6.78
CA ALA A 89 6.41 23.85 8.14
C ALA A 89 5.81 24.94 9.03
N LYS A 90 4.72 24.61 9.74
CA LYS A 90 4.25 25.47 10.81
C LYS A 90 5.44 25.56 11.75
N GLU A 91 6.10 26.70 11.72
CA GLU A 91 7.10 27.10 12.67
C GLU A 91 6.48 26.83 14.03
N ASN A 92 6.89 25.71 14.64
CA ASN A 92 6.45 25.34 15.97
C ASN A 92 7.11 26.35 16.89
N LEU A 93 6.47 27.52 17.04
CA LEU A 93 6.53 28.38 18.22
C LEU A 93 5.94 27.60 19.40
N VAL A 94 6.58 26.48 19.73
CA VAL A 94 6.39 25.81 21.01
C VAL A 94 7.45 26.42 21.91
N PRO A 95 7.09 27.31 22.86
CA PRO A 95 8.05 27.75 23.87
C PRO A 95 8.61 26.50 24.56
N PRO A 96 9.89 26.50 24.95
CA PRO A 96 10.55 25.32 25.51
C PRO A 96 9.69 24.75 26.64
N ARG A 97 9.23 23.50 26.46
CA ARG A 97 8.45 22.79 27.48
C ARG A 97 9.31 22.72 28.75
N SER A 98 8.86 23.36 29.81
CA SER A 98 9.41 23.16 31.14
C SER A 98 9.34 21.67 31.48
N VAL A 99 10.48 21.11 31.86
CA VAL A 99 10.60 19.71 32.26
C VAL A 99 9.75 19.53 33.53
N PRO A 100 8.77 18.61 33.56
CA PRO A 100 8.03 18.34 34.79
C PRO A 100 8.99 17.75 35.84
N PRO A 101 8.79 18.03 37.13
CA PRO A 101 9.64 17.49 38.19
C PRO A 101 9.62 15.97 38.15
N PHE A 102 10.81 15.37 38.19
CA PHE A 102 11.02 13.93 38.22
C PHE A 102 10.21 13.33 39.37
N ARG A 103 9.13 12.62 39.05
CA ARG A 103 8.47 11.74 40.01
C ARG A 103 9.19 10.39 39.93
N PRO A 104 9.81 9.89 41.01
CA PRO A 104 10.35 8.55 41.01
C PRO A 104 9.21 7.58 40.66
N MET A 105 9.42 6.81 39.59
CA MET A 105 8.49 5.77 39.15
C MET A 105 8.26 4.81 40.31
N ALA A 106 7.00 4.61 40.69
CA ALA A 106 6.63 3.54 41.58
C ALA A 106 7.22 2.22 41.05
N ALA A 107 7.88 1.48 41.94
CA ALA A 107 8.60 0.26 41.63
C ALA A 107 7.74 -0.65 40.74
N ARG A 108 8.25 -0.99 39.56
CA ARG A 108 7.66 -2.02 38.70
C ARG A 108 7.57 -3.32 39.54
N PRO A 109 6.44 -4.04 39.52
CA PRO A 109 6.41 -5.36 40.13
C PRO A 109 7.45 -6.23 39.44
N ALA A 110 8.32 -6.85 40.24
CA ALA A 110 9.30 -7.80 39.76
C ALA A 110 8.55 -8.94 39.05
N ILE A 111 8.78 -9.08 37.75
CA ILE A 111 8.37 -10.28 37.02
C ILE A 111 9.33 -11.36 37.49
N TRP A 112 8.83 -12.28 38.33
CA TRP A 112 9.61 -13.42 38.80
C TRP A 112 9.71 -14.41 37.64
N LEU A 113 10.87 -14.42 36.99
CA LEU A 113 11.26 -15.50 36.07
C LEU A 113 11.42 -16.78 36.89
N THR A 114 10.66 -17.82 36.55
CA THR A 114 10.94 -19.17 37.06
C THR A 114 12.25 -19.67 36.46
N ARG A 115 12.93 -20.60 37.15
CA ARG A 115 14.25 -21.15 36.76
C ARG A 115 14.30 -21.75 35.35
N GLU A 116 13.15 -21.99 34.72
CA GLU A 116 13.02 -22.62 33.39
C GLU A 116 12.70 -21.61 32.27
N GLY A 117 12.69 -20.30 32.54
CA GLY A 117 12.51 -19.28 31.50
C GLY A 117 11.10 -19.18 30.92
N ALA A 118 10.12 -19.90 31.48
CA ALA A 118 8.72 -19.78 31.10
C ALA A 118 8.03 -18.69 31.93
N LEU A 119 7.35 -17.76 31.24
CA LEU A 119 6.44 -16.79 31.84
C LEU A 119 5.21 -17.53 32.40
N ASP A 120 5.08 -17.59 33.73
CA ASP A 120 3.87 -18.11 34.36
C ASP A 120 2.79 -17.02 34.42
N PHE A 121 1.85 -17.07 33.47
CA PHE A 121 0.74 -16.13 33.39
C PHE A 121 -0.28 -16.28 34.53
N ARG A 122 -0.21 -17.35 35.34
CA ARG A 122 -1.10 -17.55 36.49
C ARG A 122 -0.79 -16.62 37.66
N ALA A 123 0.42 -16.08 37.73
CA ALA A 123 0.85 -15.15 38.76
C ALA A 123 0.49 -13.68 38.45
N ILE A 124 -0.06 -13.40 37.26
CA ILE A 124 -0.48 -12.06 36.88
C ILE A 124 -1.85 -11.80 37.51
N PRO A 125 -1.98 -10.85 38.45
CA PRO A 125 -3.28 -10.50 39.01
C PRO A 125 -4.16 -9.98 37.87
N SER A 126 -5.22 -10.71 37.56
CA SER A 126 -6.17 -10.29 36.53
C SER A 126 -6.92 -9.06 37.03
N LEU A 127 -6.89 -7.96 36.27
CA LEU A 127 -7.69 -6.75 36.52
C LEU A 127 -9.21 -6.97 36.35
N TYR A 128 -9.65 -8.19 36.03
CA TYR A 128 -11.05 -8.54 35.73
C TYR A 128 -11.67 -9.55 36.72
N SER A 129 -11.01 -9.89 37.83
CA SER A 129 -11.50 -10.94 38.75
C SER A 129 -12.42 -10.47 39.88
N ASP A 130 -12.68 -9.17 40.05
CA ASP A 130 -13.67 -8.69 41.03
C ASP A 130 -14.88 -8.05 40.34
N ARG A 131 -15.81 -8.90 39.91
CA ARG A 131 -17.24 -8.58 39.94
C ARG A 131 -17.91 -9.54 40.91
N LYS A 132 -18.08 -9.10 42.16
CA LYS A 132 -19.18 -9.51 43.03
C LYS A 132 -19.75 -8.26 43.69
#